data_AF-A0A7V9BA36-F1
#
_entry.id   AF-A0A7V9BA36-F1
#
_cell.length_a   1.000
_cell.length_b   1.000
_cell.length_c   1.000
_cell.angle_alpha   90.00
_cell.angle_beta   90.00
_cell.angle_gamma   90.00
#
_symmetry.space_group_name_H-M   'P 1'
#
loop_
_entity.id
_entity.type
_entity.pdbx_description
1 polymer ?
#
loop_
_entity_poly.entity_id
_entity_poly.type
_entity_poly.pdbx_seq_one_letter_code
_entity_poly.pdbx_strand_id
1 'polypeptide(L)'
;MLILLAAAVMATLPPALTETTTTTAPYSFSVAPDSTAVLFARARESARDGRSAEAIRYYLAGARAAGQPAEWDLYRRDLSWVATTAEMKAFGSLGDAARIDWIRDFWASRDARDGLAAGGRFAEHVRRIDIAVAEYAIDPKRGKVPVARGANSSGSAFDLTVGAGSPLRDFVPRQGQVDDRGTILIRHGEPDARATAGSGIESWVYDREEGDNLVVHFSQNVFDGSSGNTTLIAAPPVPALEALCGLDSASCSVAQRVGGAAPERRERLRQRALAAIRELTTTESAAPRAE
;
A
#
# COMPACT_ATOMS: atom_id res chain seq x y z
N MET A 1 -40.20 33.22 69.61
CA MET A 1 -39.42 34.13 68.74
C MET A 1 -40.03 34.04 67.34
N LEU A 2 -41.24 34.52 67.12
CA LEU A 2 -41.66 35.90 66.74
C LEU A 2 -40.99 36.43 65.45
N ILE A 3 -41.87 36.75 64.48
CA ILE A 3 -41.79 37.76 63.38
C ILE A 3 -41.25 37.24 62.04
N LEU A 4 -42.02 37.02 60.95
CA LEU A 4 -43.07 37.75 60.17
C LEU A 4 -42.50 38.39 58.88
N LEU A 5 -43.12 37.99 57.74
CA LEU A 5 -43.40 38.72 56.47
C LEU A 5 -42.23 39.18 55.58
N ALA A 6 -42.30 39.28 54.24
CA ALA A 6 -43.31 39.18 53.17
C ALA A 6 -42.53 39.01 51.83
N ALA A 7 -43.03 38.84 50.60
CA ALA A 7 -44.34 38.94 49.97
C ALA A 7 -44.28 38.16 48.63
N ALA A 8 -45.43 37.73 48.13
CA ALA A 8 -45.64 37.05 46.85
C ALA A 8 -45.63 38.01 45.65
N VAL A 9 -45.17 37.54 44.48
CA VAL A 9 -45.69 37.98 43.16
C VAL A 9 -45.75 36.78 42.21
N MET A 10 -46.91 36.61 41.59
CA MET A 10 -47.28 35.58 40.61
C MET A 10 -46.49 35.67 39.30
N ALA A 11 -46.22 34.52 38.69
CA ALA A 11 -46.15 34.38 37.23
C ALA A 11 -46.68 33.00 36.82
N THR A 12 -47.69 33.02 35.96
CA THR A 12 -48.37 31.89 35.33
C THR A 12 -47.44 31.02 34.49
N LEU A 13 -47.44 29.70 34.75
CA LEU A 13 -46.82 28.68 33.91
C LEU A 13 -47.61 28.48 32.60
N PRO A 14 -46.98 28.41 31.43
CA PRO A 14 -47.60 27.82 30.24
C PRO A 14 -47.65 26.28 30.35
N PRO A 15 -48.65 25.60 29.76
CA PRO A 15 -48.67 24.14 29.74
C PRO A 15 -47.50 23.60 28.90
N ALA A 16 -46.75 22.68 29.50
CA ALA A 16 -45.65 21.97 28.87
C ALA A 16 -46.12 21.23 27.62
N LEU A 17 -45.33 21.38 26.55
CA LEU A 17 -45.46 20.69 25.28
C LEU A 17 -45.44 19.18 25.51
N THR A 18 -46.45 18.48 24.98
CA THR A 18 -46.47 17.02 24.91
C THR A 18 -45.33 16.54 24.01
N GLU A 19 -44.35 15.88 24.61
CA GLU A 19 -43.28 15.17 23.90
C GLU A 19 -43.90 14.12 22.97
N THR A 20 -43.79 14.38 21.67
CA THR A 20 -44.07 13.39 20.64
C THR A 20 -42.93 12.38 20.68
N THR A 21 -43.19 11.23 21.29
CA THR A 21 -42.26 10.10 21.32
C THR A 21 -42.10 9.58 19.89
N THR A 22 -41.11 10.12 19.19
CA THR A 22 -40.68 9.60 17.90
C THR A 22 -39.99 8.28 18.17
N THR A 23 -40.73 7.18 18.00
CA THR A 23 -40.19 5.83 18.02
C THR A 23 -39.21 5.72 16.86
N THR A 24 -37.92 5.91 17.15
CA THR A 24 -36.84 5.56 16.24
C THR A 24 -36.74 4.04 16.23
N ALA A 25 -37.38 3.43 15.24
CA ALA A 25 -37.14 2.02 14.95
C ALA A 25 -35.63 1.83 14.71
N PRO A 26 -34.97 0.84 15.35
CA PRO A 26 -33.59 0.53 15.05
C PRO A 26 -33.53 0.09 13.59
N TYR A 27 -32.84 0.86 12.76
CA TYR A 27 -32.57 0.50 11.36
C TYR A 27 -31.59 -0.68 11.37
N SER A 28 -32.09 -1.91 11.44
CA SER A 28 -31.27 -3.11 11.26
C SER A 28 -30.94 -3.24 9.78
N PHE A 29 -29.76 -2.80 9.37
CA PHE A 29 -29.22 -3.15 8.06
C PHE A 29 -28.80 -4.63 8.13
N SER A 30 -29.75 -5.53 7.85
CA SER A 30 -29.44 -6.95 7.67
C SER A 30 -28.76 -7.10 6.32
N VAL A 31 -27.43 -7.12 6.33
CA VAL A 31 -26.67 -7.51 5.14
C VAL A 31 -26.84 -9.00 4.95
N ALA A 32 -27.25 -9.42 3.75
CA ALA A 32 -27.34 -10.84 3.44
C ALA A 32 -25.98 -11.51 3.73
N PRO A 33 -25.95 -12.65 4.45
CA PRO A 33 -24.72 -13.32 4.83
C PRO A 33 -23.88 -13.76 3.62
N ASP A 34 -24.53 -13.89 2.46
CA ASP A 34 -23.93 -14.28 1.19
C ASP A 34 -23.73 -13.10 0.23
N SER A 35 -23.83 -11.86 0.73
CA SER A 35 -23.50 -10.68 -0.07
C SER A 35 -22.02 -10.63 -0.42
N THR A 36 -21.71 -10.00 -1.55
CA THR A 36 -20.33 -9.79 -2.01
C THR A 36 -19.42 -9.21 -0.93
N ALA A 37 -19.90 -8.18 -0.22
CA ALA A 37 -19.13 -7.50 0.81
C ALA A 37 -18.84 -8.40 2.03
N VAL A 38 -19.82 -9.17 2.49
CA VAL A 38 -19.65 -10.08 3.63
C VAL A 38 -18.69 -11.21 3.27
N LEU A 39 -18.84 -11.81 2.09
CA LEU A 39 -17.97 -12.89 1.63
C LEU A 39 -16.53 -12.39 1.40
N PHE A 40 -16.34 -11.19 0.86
CA PHE A 40 -15.02 -10.57 0.75
C PHE A 40 -14.37 -10.31 2.12
N ALA A 41 -15.15 -9.85 3.11
CA ALA A 41 -14.65 -9.66 4.48
C ALA A 41 -14.25 -11.00 5.12
N ARG A 42 -15.07 -12.04 4.98
CA ARG A 42 -14.78 -13.41 5.45
C ARG A 42 -13.53 -14.00 4.79
N ALA A 43 -13.31 -13.70 3.52
CA ALA A 43 -12.09 -14.11 2.81
C ALA A 43 -10.84 -13.54 3.50
N ARG A 44 -10.84 -12.24 3.82
CA ARG A 44 -9.71 -11.59 4.50
C ARG A 44 -9.53 -12.08 5.94
N GLU A 45 -10.61 -12.29 6.67
CA GLU A 45 -10.56 -12.88 8.01
C GLU A 45 -9.96 -14.29 7.98
N SER A 46 -10.47 -15.15 7.10
CA SER A 46 -9.95 -16.52 6.95
C SER A 46 -8.48 -16.54 6.53
N ALA A 47 -8.05 -15.59 5.69
CA ALA A 47 -6.65 -15.43 5.32
C ALA A 47 -5.77 -15.10 6.54
N ARG A 48 -6.22 -14.18 7.41
CA ARG A 48 -5.51 -13.80 8.65
C ARG A 48 -5.40 -14.96 9.64
N ASP A 49 -6.40 -15.82 9.68
CA ASP A 49 -6.41 -17.02 10.51
C ASP A 49 -5.55 -18.17 9.93
N GLY A 50 -4.84 -17.95 8.81
CA GLY A 50 -4.05 -18.97 8.13
C GLY A 50 -4.89 -20.01 7.38
N ARG A 51 -6.20 -19.82 7.26
CA ARG A 51 -7.13 -20.71 6.54
C ARG A 51 -7.16 -20.38 5.04
N SER A 52 -6.01 -20.42 4.38
CA SER A 52 -5.81 -19.98 2.99
C SER A 52 -6.78 -20.60 1.97
N ALA A 53 -7.00 -21.92 2.05
CA ALA A 53 -7.92 -22.62 1.17
C ALA A 53 -9.39 -22.19 1.37
N GLU A 54 -9.77 -21.79 2.58
CA GLU A 54 -11.10 -21.27 2.87
C GLU A 54 -11.23 -19.80 2.44
N ALA A 55 -10.18 -19.01 2.69
CA ALA A 55 -10.08 -17.62 2.29
C ALA A 55 -10.35 -17.44 0.79
N ILE A 56 -9.67 -18.22 -0.06
CA ILE A 56 -9.87 -18.12 -1.51
C ILE A 56 -11.26 -18.60 -1.95
N ARG A 57 -11.86 -19.58 -1.25
CA ARG A 57 -13.25 -20.00 -1.51
C ARG A 57 -14.24 -18.88 -1.24
N TYR A 58 -14.11 -18.17 -0.12
CA TYR A 58 -14.96 -17.02 0.18
C TYR A 58 -14.74 -15.87 -0.81
N TYR A 59 -13.49 -15.63 -1.23
CA TYR A 59 -13.18 -14.60 -2.22
C TYR A 59 -13.89 -14.86 -3.54
N LEU A 60 -13.83 -16.10 -4.04
CA LEU A 60 -14.52 -16.51 -5.26
C LEU A 60 -16.05 -16.57 -5.09
N ALA A 61 -16.55 -16.97 -3.92
CA ALA A 61 -17.98 -16.93 -3.63
C ALA A 61 -18.52 -15.50 -3.66
N GLY A 62 -17.78 -14.55 -3.07
CA GLY A 62 -18.12 -13.13 -3.14
C GLY A 62 -18.10 -12.62 -4.58
N ALA A 63 -17.14 -13.05 -5.41
CA ALA A 63 -17.08 -12.65 -6.81
C ALA A 63 -18.27 -13.20 -7.61
N ARG A 64 -18.76 -14.40 -7.28
CA ARG A 64 -20.00 -14.97 -7.86
C ARG A 64 -21.27 -14.23 -7.43
N ALA A 65 -21.27 -13.67 -6.23
CA ALA A 65 -22.38 -12.88 -5.70
C ALA A 65 -22.42 -11.44 -6.26
N ALA A 66 -21.34 -10.99 -6.92
CA ALA A 66 -21.26 -9.66 -7.50
C ALA A 66 -22.21 -9.53 -8.69
N GLY A 67 -23.20 -8.65 -8.57
CA GLY A 67 -24.16 -8.33 -9.62
C GLY A 67 -24.17 -6.85 -10.02
N GLN A 68 -23.43 -6.00 -9.30
CA GLN A 68 -23.36 -4.56 -9.55
C GLN A 68 -21.94 -4.10 -9.91
N PRO A 69 -21.77 -3.08 -10.77
CA PRO A 69 -20.45 -2.53 -11.09
C PRO A 69 -19.63 -2.10 -9.87
N ALA A 70 -20.29 -1.57 -8.83
CA ALA A 70 -19.65 -1.15 -7.59
C ALA A 70 -19.04 -2.32 -6.78
N GLU A 71 -19.59 -3.52 -6.93
CA GLU A 71 -19.07 -4.73 -6.29
C GLU A 71 -17.82 -5.26 -7.00
N TRP A 72 -17.80 -5.22 -8.33
CA TRP A 72 -16.60 -5.53 -9.12
C TRP A 72 -15.44 -4.57 -8.83
N ASP A 73 -15.77 -3.33 -8.48
CA ASP A 73 -14.81 -2.32 -8.08
C ASP A 73 -14.02 -2.69 -6.81
N LEU A 74 -14.59 -3.52 -5.93
CA LEU A 74 -13.89 -4.08 -4.76
C LEU A 74 -12.74 -4.99 -5.20
N TYR A 75 -13.03 -5.97 -6.05
CA TYR A 75 -12.04 -6.89 -6.61
C TYR A 75 -11.01 -6.14 -7.45
N ARG A 76 -11.46 -5.22 -8.30
CA ARG A 76 -10.57 -4.41 -9.14
C ARG A 76 -9.56 -3.62 -8.31
N ARG A 77 -9.98 -3.06 -7.17
CA ARG A 77 -9.06 -2.39 -6.23
C ARG A 77 -8.10 -3.40 -5.61
N ASP A 78 -8.60 -4.47 -5.03
CA ASP A 78 -7.77 -5.46 -4.33
C ASP A 78 -6.71 -6.09 -5.24
N LEU A 79 -7.10 -6.54 -6.44
CA LEU A 79 -6.22 -7.11 -7.44
C LEU A 79 -5.18 -6.10 -7.96
N SER A 80 -5.58 -4.83 -8.08
CA SER A 80 -4.72 -3.82 -8.70
C SER A 80 -3.34 -3.75 -8.06
N TRP A 81 -3.24 -3.91 -6.74
CA TRP A 81 -1.95 -3.89 -6.03
C TRP A 81 -0.86 -4.78 -6.63
N VAL A 82 -1.24 -5.96 -7.10
CA VAL A 82 -0.32 -7.03 -7.53
C VAL A 82 -0.53 -7.47 -8.99
N ALA A 83 -1.55 -6.95 -9.65
CA ALA A 83 -1.81 -7.18 -11.06
C ALA A 83 -1.03 -6.22 -11.95
N THR A 84 -0.66 -6.69 -13.14
CA THR A 84 -0.05 -5.90 -14.20
C THR A 84 -1.08 -4.95 -14.83
N THR A 85 -0.60 -3.89 -15.50
CA THR A 85 -1.51 -3.03 -16.28
C THR A 85 -2.20 -3.80 -17.40
N ALA A 86 -1.53 -4.77 -18.03
CA ALA A 86 -2.12 -5.65 -19.04
C ALA A 86 -3.20 -6.58 -18.44
N GLU A 87 -2.93 -7.16 -17.27
CA GLU A 87 -3.86 -8.01 -16.50
C GLU A 87 -5.11 -7.19 -16.10
N MET A 88 -4.93 -5.97 -15.59
CA MET A 88 -6.04 -5.10 -15.21
C MET A 88 -6.85 -4.64 -16.41
N LYS A 89 -6.21 -4.40 -17.56
CA LYS A 89 -6.89 -4.11 -18.83
C LYS A 89 -7.71 -5.32 -19.30
N ALA A 90 -7.14 -6.51 -19.25
CA ALA A 90 -7.82 -7.75 -19.59
C ALA A 90 -9.05 -7.95 -18.68
N PHE A 91 -8.87 -7.89 -17.36
CA PHE A 91 -9.95 -8.00 -16.37
C PHE A 91 -11.10 -7.01 -16.63
N GLY A 92 -10.76 -5.76 -16.96
CA GLY A 92 -11.75 -4.73 -17.27
C GLY A 92 -12.60 -5.01 -18.52
N SER A 93 -12.06 -5.77 -19.48
CA SER A 93 -12.76 -6.12 -20.73
C SER A 93 -13.67 -7.36 -20.63
N LEU A 94 -13.57 -8.13 -19.54
CA LEU A 94 -14.34 -9.35 -19.34
C LEU A 94 -15.76 -9.05 -18.85
N GLY A 95 -16.70 -9.91 -19.23
CA GLY A 95 -18.01 -10.02 -18.59
C GLY A 95 -17.93 -10.77 -17.26
N ASP A 96 -18.99 -10.67 -16.45
CA ASP A 96 -18.99 -11.11 -15.05
C ASP A 96 -18.61 -12.59 -14.84
N ALA A 97 -19.17 -13.50 -15.62
CA ALA A 97 -18.81 -14.93 -15.55
C ALA A 97 -17.31 -15.17 -15.81
N ALA A 98 -16.76 -14.51 -16.84
CA ALA A 98 -15.35 -14.66 -17.20
C ALA A 98 -14.41 -13.99 -16.18
N ARG A 99 -14.86 -12.94 -15.47
CA ARG A 99 -14.08 -12.34 -14.36
C ARG A 99 -13.85 -13.32 -13.22
N ILE A 100 -14.82 -14.17 -12.92
CA ILE A 100 -14.71 -15.16 -11.83
C ILE A 100 -13.63 -16.19 -12.17
N ASP A 101 -13.67 -16.74 -13.38
CA ASP A 101 -12.64 -17.66 -13.87
C ASP A 101 -11.27 -17.00 -13.91
N TRP A 102 -11.20 -15.75 -14.39
CA TRP A 102 -9.98 -14.97 -14.40
C TRP A 102 -9.39 -14.78 -12.99
N ILE A 103 -10.21 -14.46 -11.98
CA ILE A 103 -9.75 -14.29 -10.59
C ILE A 103 -9.21 -15.61 -10.03
N ARG A 104 -9.90 -16.72 -10.30
CA ARG A 104 -9.42 -18.05 -9.89
C ARG A 104 -8.04 -18.32 -10.48
N ASP A 105 -7.90 -18.12 -11.78
CA ASP A 105 -6.67 -18.45 -12.51
C ASP A 105 -5.53 -17.47 -12.16
N PHE A 106 -5.86 -16.20 -11.87
CA PHE A 106 -4.93 -15.18 -11.41
C PHE A 106 -4.22 -15.56 -10.11
N TRP A 107 -4.96 -16.07 -9.13
CA TRP A 107 -4.39 -16.52 -7.86
C TRP A 107 -3.73 -17.89 -7.98
N ALA A 108 -4.37 -18.85 -8.66
CA ALA A 108 -3.84 -20.20 -8.83
C ALA A 108 -2.49 -20.21 -9.58
N SER A 109 -2.33 -19.37 -10.61
CA SER A 109 -1.06 -19.26 -11.33
C SER A 109 0.08 -18.68 -10.48
N ARG A 110 -0.23 -17.80 -9.52
CA ARG A 110 0.75 -17.25 -8.58
C ARG A 110 1.07 -18.23 -7.44
N ASP A 111 0.06 -18.94 -6.93
CA ASP A 111 0.28 -20.06 -6.01
C ASP A 111 1.25 -21.08 -6.63
N ALA A 112 1.00 -21.49 -7.88
CA ALA A 112 1.85 -22.45 -8.60
C ALA A 112 3.26 -21.92 -8.87
N ARG A 113 3.41 -20.62 -9.20
CA ARG A 113 4.72 -20.00 -9.41
C ARG A 113 5.56 -19.97 -8.13
N ASP A 114 4.92 -19.73 -7.00
CA ASP A 114 5.57 -19.52 -5.71
C ASP A 114 5.63 -20.82 -4.86
N GLY A 115 5.28 -21.98 -5.44
CA GLY A 115 5.29 -23.26 -4.71
C GLY A 115 4.27 -23.36 -3.57
N LEU A 116 3.24 -22.49 -3.57
CA LEU A 116 2.28 -22.39 -2.48
C LEU A 116 1.07 -23.31 -2.67
N ALA A 117 0.50 -23.74 -1.53
CA ALA A 117 -0.80 -24.39 -1.51
C ALA A 117 -1.92 -23.44 -1.97
N ALA A 118 -3.05 -24.00 -2.39
CA ALA A 118 -4.19 -23.22 -2.90
C ALA A 118 -4.64 -22.11 -1.94
N GLY A 119 -4.69 -20.87 -2.45
CA GLY A 119 -5.02 -19.67 -1.69
C GLY A 119 -3.86 -19.09 -0.87
N GLY A 120 -2.66 -19.67 -0.93
CA GLY A 120 -1.50 -19.23 -0.18
C GLY A 120 -1.06 -17.82 -0.56
N ARG A 121 -0.97 -17.53 -1.86
CA ARG A 121 -0.65 -16.19 -2.37
C ARG A 121 -1.70 -15.16 -1.99
N PHE A 122 -2.98 -15.53 -2.03
CA PHE A 122 -4.05 -14.63 -1.59
C PHE A 122 -3.93 -14.31 -0.10
N ALA A 123 -3.66 -15.31 0.74
CA ALA A 123 -3.47 -15.10 2.17
C ALA A 123 -2.26 -14.20 2.46
N GLU A 124 -1.15 -14.43 1.76
CA GLU A 124 0.03 -13.59 1.82
C GLU A 124 -0.23 -12.15 1.36
N HIS A 125 -0.99 -11.97 0.27
CA HIS A 125 -1.42 -10.64 -0.21
C HIS A 125 -2.22 -9.89 0.86
N VAL A 126 -3.17 -10.55 1.52
CA VAL A 126 -3.93 -9.95 2.64
C VAL A 126 -3.00 -9.57 3.79
N ARG A 127 -2.08 -10.45 4.17
CA ARG A 127 -1.09 -10.18 5.24
C ARG A 127 -0.25 -8.95 4.90
N ARG A 128 0.27 -8.86 3.68
CA ARG A 128 1.10 -7.72 3.26
C ARG A 128 0.32 -6.42 3.21
N ILE A 129 -0.96 -6.44 2.82
CA ILE A 129 -1.81 -5.24 2.91
C ILE A 129 -1.97 -4.81 4.37
N ASP A 130 -2.23 -5.74 5.28
CA ASP A 130 -2.46 -5.39 6.69
C ASP A 130 -1.19 -4.77 7.32
N ILE A 131 -0.01 -5.34 7.04
CA ILE A 131 1.28 -4.76 7.45
C ILE A 131 1.46 -3.38 6.80
N ALA A 132 1.21 -3.26 5.50
CA ALA A 132 1.42 -2.01 4.79
C ALA A 132 0.52 -0.88 5.31
N VAL A 133 -0.73 -1.19 5.64
CA VAL A 133 -1.66 -0.23 6.25
C VAL A 133 -1.25 0.10 7.68
N ALA A 134 -0.77 -0.87 8.46
CA ALA A 134 -0.32 -0.62 9.82
C ALA A 134 0.95 0.25 9.90
N GLU A 135 1.92 0.00 9.02
CA GLU A 135 3.25 0.62 9.09
C GLU A 135 3.46 1.80 8.15
N TYR A 136 2.78 1.81 7.00
CA TYR A 136 3.06 2.75 5.90
C TYR A 136 1.83 3.51 5.43
N ALA A 137 0.78 3.59 6.25
CA ALA A 137 -0.40 4.38 5.91
C ALA A 137 -0.04 5.86 5.65
N ILE A 138 -0.62 6.40 4.59
CA ILE A 138 -0.59 7.84 4.32
C ILE A 138 -1.51 8.52 5.33
N ASP A 139 -0.97 9.48 6.09
CA ASP A 139 -1.79 10.30 6.97
C ASP A 139 -2.56 11.35 6.14
N PRO A 140 -3.91 11.29 6.09
CA PRO A 140 -4.73 12.19 5.26
C PRO A 140 -4.76 13.64 5.77
N LYS A 141 -4.34 13.92 7.01
CA LYS A 141 -4.10 15.30 7.47
C LYS A 141 -2.77 15.87 6.95
N ARG A 142 -1.98 15.04 6.25
CA ARG A 142 -0.56 15.25 5.96
C ARG A 142 -0.15 14.96 4.50
N GLY A 143 -1.02 15.28 3.54
CA GLY A 143 -0.60 15.53 2.15
C GLY A 143 -1.40 14.85 1.05
N LYS A 144 -1.37 15.46 -0.14
CA LYS A 144 -1.83 14.88 -1.41
C LYS A 144 -0.84 13.80 -1.88
N VAL A 145 -1.33 12.82 -2.65
CA VAL A 145 -0.46 11.81 -3.30
C VAL A 145 0.64 12.52 -4.11
N PRO A 146 1.93 12.13 -3.96
CA PRO A 146 3.02 12.79 -4.67
C PRO A 146 2.88 12.64 -6.19
N VAL A 147 2.79 13.78 -6.88
CA VAL A 147 2.99 13.85 -8.33
C VAL A 147 4.49 13.91 -8.58
N ALA A 148 4.99 13.19 -9.59
CA ALA A 148 6.40 13.21 -9.96
C ALA A 148 6.88 14.67 -10.10
N ARG A 149 7.79 15.10 -9.22
CA ARG A 149 8.46 16.39 -9.36
C ARG A 149 9.77 16.14 -10.09
N GLY A 150 9.84 16.66 -11.32
CA GLY A 150 11.09 16.71 -12.07
C GLY A 150 12.16 17.42 -11.25
N ALA A 151 13.39 16.93 -11.41
CA ALA A 151 14.59 17.39 -10.72
C ALA A 151 14.55 18.90 -10.45
N ASN A 152 14.63 19.26 -9.18
CA ASN A 152 14.85 20.62 -8.73
C ASN A 152 16.04 21.18 -9.54
N SER A 153 15.94 22.43 -10.00
CA SER A 153 16.92 23.12 -10.86
C SER A 153 18.31 23.31 -10.23
N SER A 154 18.61 22.66 -9.09
CA SER A 154 19.91 22.56 -8.44
C SER A 154 20.79 21.39 -8.95
N GLY A 155 20.33 20.59 -9.91
CA GLY A 155 21.21 19.79 -10.78
C GLY A 155 21.95 18.61 -10.13
N SER A 156 21.59 18.18 -8.92
CA SER A 156 22.16 16.94 -8.36
C SER A 156 21.41 15.72 -8.90
N ALA A 157 22.12 14.89 -9.66
CA ALA A 157 21.63 13.62 -10.23
C ALA A 157 21.17 12.58 -9.18
N PHE A 158 21.31 12.88 -7.88
CA PHE A 158 20.83 12.08 -6.76
C PHE A 158 19.44 12.49 -6.25
N ASP A 159 18.86 13.59 -6.71
CA ASP A 159 17.61 14.15 -6.16
C ASP A 159 16.34 13.73 -6.94
N LEU A 160 16.40 12.63 -7.71
CA LEU A 160 15.22 12.16 -8.44
C LEU A 160 14.25 11.44 -7.51
N THR A 161 13.22 12.15 -7.09
CA THR A 161 12.05 11.61 -6.38
C THR A 161 11.06 10.98 -7.36
N VAL A 162 10.62 9.76 -7.07
CA VAL A 162 9.74 8.94 -7.91
C VAL A 162 8.40 8.73 -7.20
N GLY A 163 7.35 9.45 -7.62
CA GLY A 163 5.99 9.35 -7.07
C GLY A 163 5.03 8.43 -7.86
N ALA A 164 3.77 8.33 -7.42
CA ALA A 164 2.75 7.44 -7.99
C ALA A 164 2.46 7.66 -9.49
N GLY A 165 2.71 8.87 -10.01
CA GLY A 165 2.58 9.21 -11.44
C GLY A 165 3.88 9.10 -12.24
N SER A 166 4.93 8.45 -11.71
CA SER A 166 6.21 8.33 -12.40
C SER A 166 6.11 7.42 -13.63
N PRO A 167 6.74 7.78 -14.77
CA PRO A 167 6.84 6.91 -15.95
C PRO A 167 7.68 5.65 -15.71
N LEU A 168 8.39 5.55 -14.58
CA LEU A 168 9.09 4.33 -14.17
C LEU A 168 8.14 3.31 -13.52
N ARG A 169 6.92 3.71 -13.17
CA ARG A 169 5.91 2.82 -12.60
C ARG A 169 4.97 2.37 -13.71
N ASP A 170 5.02 1.09 -14.04
CA ASP A 170 3.99 0.49 -14.89
C ASP A 170 2.67 0.27 -14.13
N PHE A 171 2.71 0.35 -12.80
CA PHE A 171 1.55 0.25 -11.94
C PHE A 171 1.34 1.53 -11.11
N VAL A 172 0.17 2.14 -11.28
CA VAL A 172 -0.27 3.28 -10.48
C VAL A 172 -1.22 2.78 -9.40
N PRO A 173 -0.81 2.74 -8.12
CA PRO A 173 -1.74 2.40 -7.04
C PRO A 173 -2.86 3.43 -7.04
N ARG A 174 -4.09 2.96 -7.32
CA ARG A 174 -5.30 3.81 -7.23
C ARG A 174 -5.64 4.16 -5.78
N GLN A 175 -4.98 3.49 -4.84
CA GLN A 175 -5.25 3.56 -3.41
C GLN A 175 -4.16 4.44 -2.82
N GLY A 176 -4.47 5.73 -2.61
CA GLY A 176 -3.63 6.67 -1.86
C GLY A 176 -3.65 6.39 -0.36
N GLN A 177 -3.62 5.12 0.03
CA GLN A 177 -3.77 4.65 1.41
C GLN A 177 -2.42 4.39 2.08
N VAL A 178 -1.40 3.99 1.31
CA VAL A 178 -0.07 3.70 1.81
C VAL A 178 0.98 4.39 0.95
N ASP A 179 2.12 4.69 1.56
CA ASP A 179 3.24 5.32 0.87
C ASP A 179 3.98 4.30 -0.03
N ASP A 180 5.11 4.72 -0.61
CA ASP A 180 5.82 3.86 -1.55
C ASP A 180 6.42 2.60 -0.90
N ARG A 181 6.77 2.65 0.38
CA ARG A 181 7.24 1.47 1.13
C ARG A 181 6.11 0.46 1.24
N GLY A 182 4.90 0.91 1.60
CA GLY A 182 3.72 0.04 1.62
C GLY A 182 3.40 -0.56 0.26
N THR A 183 3.55 0.22 -0.81
CA THR A 183 3.35 -0.29 -2.19
C THR A 183 4.36 -1.37 -2.55
N ILE A 184 5.65 -1.15 -2.25
CA ILE A 184 6.71 -2.14 -2.51
C ILE A 184 6.52 -3.39 -1.66
N LEU A 185 6.16 -3.23 -0.37
CA LEU A 185 5.88 -4.33 0.54
C LEU A 185 4.72 -5.21 0.05
N ILE A 186 3.60 -4.62 -0.36
CA ILE A 186 2.45 -5.40 -0.86
C ILE A 186 2.85 -6.29 -2.03
N ARG A 187 3.70 -5.76 -2.92
CA ARG A 187 4.10 -6.45 -4.15
C ARG A 187 5.18 -7.50 -3.92
N HIS A 188 6.28 -7.08 -3.33
CA HIS A 188 7.51 -7.87 -3.26
C HIS A 188 7.66 -8.58 -1.92
N GLY A 189 6.95 -8.11 -0.91
CA GLY A 189 7.07 -8.62 0.45
C GLY A 189 8.19 -7.92 1.20
N GLU A 190 8.50 -8.50 2.35
CA GLU A 190 9.57 -8.02 3.23
C GLU A 190 10.90 -7.99 2.48
N PRO A 191 11.72 -6.94 2.67
CA PRO A 191 13.11 -6.95 2.26
C PRO A 191 13.95 -7.86 3.16
N ASP A 192 15.03 -8.38 2.61
CA ASP A 192 15.96 -9.27 3.32
C ASP A 192 16.82 -8.46 4.30
N ALA A 193 17.10 -7.19 3.98
CA ALA A 193 17.71 -6.25 4.91
C ALA A 193 17.16 -4.82 4.74
N ARG A 194 17.23 -4.04 5.82
CA ARG A 194 16.89 -2.62 5.84
C ARG A 194 18.03 -1.81 6.44
N ALA A 195 18.28 -0.64 5.86
CA ALA A 195 19.22 0.34 6.39
C ALA A 195 18.55 1.70 6.48
N THR A 196 18.78 2.39 7.59
CA THR A 196 18.28 3.76 7.81
C THR A 196 19.46 4.70 7.97
N ALA A 197 19.40 5.86 7.31
CA ALA A 197 20.43 6.88 7.39
C ALA A 197 19.84 8.27 7.60
N GLY A 198 20.50 9.07 8.45
CA GLY A 198 20.06 10.43 8.76
C GLY A 198 18.62 10.48 9.30
N SER A 199 17.92 11.59 9.05
CA SER A 199 16.59 11.86 9.62
C SER A 199 15.42 11.43 8.74
N GLY A 200 15.59 10.46 7.84
CA GLY A 200 14.47 10.01 6.99
C GLY A 200 14.81 9.32 5.69
N ILE A 201 16.05 8.85 5.50
CA ILE A 201 16.39 7.96 4.38
C ILE A 201 16.31 6.52 4.87
N GLU A 202 15.55 5.70 4.15
CA GLU A 202 15.43 4.28 4.38
C GLU A 202 15.80 3.55 3.07
N SER A 203 16.56 2.46 3.17
CA SER A 203 16.97 1.66 2.04
C SER A 203 16.65 0.20 2.31
N TRP A 204 16.01 -0.45 1.35
CA TRP A 204 15.63 -1.86 1.41
C TRP A 204 16.46 -2.65 0.42
N VAL A 205 16.94 -3.80 0.88
CA VAL A 205 17.77 -4.71 0.09
C VAL A 205 16.99 -6.00 -0.08
N TYR A 206 16.91 -6.44 -1.32
CA TYR A 206 16.39 -7.75 -1.70
C TYR A 206 17.53 -8.53 -2.32
N ASP A 207 17.87 -9.65 -1.67
CA ASP A 207 18.93 -10.53 -2.12
C ASP A 207 18.49 -11.25 -3.40
N ARG A 208 19.46 -11.47 -4.28
CA ARG A 208 19.26 -12.26 -5.49
C ARG A 208 20.22 -13.43 -5.48
N GLU A 209 19.73 -14.56 -5.98
CA GLU A 209 20.59 -15.71 -6.21
C GLU A 209 21.65 -15.44 -7.27
N GLU A 210 21.27 -14.70 -8.31
CA GLU A 210 22.17 -14.32 -9.40
C GLU A 210 22.21 -12.81 -9.60
N GLY A 211 23.44 -12.29 -9.69
CA GLY A 211 23.71 -10.89 -9.94
C GLY A 211 23.72 -10.03 -8.69
N ASP A 212 23.62 -8.72 -8.92
CA ASP A 212 23.64 -7.71 -7.88
C ASP A 212 22.31 -7.66 -7.11
N ASN A 213 22.38 -7.44 -5.80
CA ASN A 213 21.21 -7.19 -4.96
C ASN A 213 20.33 -6.04 -5.50
N LEU A 214 19.02 -6.21 -5.36
CA LEU A 214 18.05 -5.17 -5.60
C LEU A 214 18.04 -4.22 -4.41
N VAL A 215 18.46 -2.99 -4.64
CA VAL A 215 18.45 -1.96 -3.60
C VAL A 215 17.51 -0.84 -4.03
N VAL A 216 16.55 -0.52 -3.17
CA VAL A 216 15.67 0.63 -3.34
C VAL A 216 15.78 1.56 -2.16
N HIS A 217 15.60 2.84 -2.45
CA HIS A 217 15.77 3.90 -1.49
C HIS A 217 14.49 4.71 -1.38
N PHE A 218 14.29 5.21 -0.17
CA PHE A 218 13.10 5.91 0.24
C PHE A 218 13.54 7.17 1.00
N SER A 219 12.89 8.29 0.73
CA SER A 219 13.09 9.53 1.48
C SER A 219 11.76 10.03 2.03
N GLN A 220 11.77 10.43 3.30
CA GLN A 220 10.68 11.20 3.87
C GLN A 220 10.55 12.50 3.10
N ASN A 221 9.40 12.71 2.47
CA ASN A 221 9.10 13.98 1.84
C ASN A 221 8.28 14.85 2.77
N VAL A 222 8.69 16.11 2.90
CA VAL A 222 7.90 17.15 3.54
C VAL A 222 7.00 17.75 2.46
N PHE A 223 5.76 17.29 2.38
CA PHE A 223 4.77 17.92 1.53
C PHE A 223 4.03 18.97 2.37
N ASP A 224 3.91 20.20 1.86
CA ASP A 224 3.05 21.30 2.37
C ASP A 224 3.02 21.61 3.88
N GLY A 225 4.08 21.29 4.63
CA GLY A 225 4.15 21.53 6.08
C GLY A 225 3.74 20.32 6.93
N SER A 226 3.58 19.17 6.29
CA SER A 226 3.30 17.90 6.92
C SER A 226 4.40 16.88 6.61
N SER A 227 4.99 16.31 7.66
CA SER A 227 6.01 15.27 7.58
C SER A 227 5.38 13.89 7.83
N GLY A 228 5.92 12.85 7.20
CA GLY A 228 5.63 11.44 7.56
C GLY A 228 5.48 10.47 6.39
N ASN A 229 5.14 10.94 5.19
CA ASN A 229 5.01 10.09 4.01
C ASN A 229 6.35 9.91 3.30
N THR A 230 6.64 8.68 2.91
CA THR A 230 7.93 8.36 2.29
C THR A 230 7.74 8.00 0.82
N THR A 231 8.61 8.53 -0.03
CA THR A 231 8.61 8.25 -1.47
C THR A 231 9.88 7.57 -1.92
N LEU A 232 9.76 6.78 -2.96
CA LEU A 232 10.86 6.15 -3.65
C LEU A 232 11.79 7.21 -4.27
N ILE A 233 13.10 7.04 -4.14
CA ILE A 233 14.12 7.92 -4.73
C ILE A 233 15.12 7.09 -5.53
N ALA A 234 15.61 7.64 -6.63
CA ALA A 234 16.56 6.93 -7.50
C ALA A 234 17.94 6.76 -6.88
N ALA A 235 18.36 7.64 -5.98
CA ALA A 235 19.58 7.44 -5.21
C ALA A 235 19.52 8.30 -3.94
N PRO A 236 20.05 7.82 -2.81
CA PRO A 236 20.12 8.62 -1.60
C PRO A 236 21.35 9.56 -1.67
N PRO A 237 21.42 10.57 -0.79
CA PRO A 237 22.65 11.34 -0.61
C PRO A 237 23.84 10.44 -0.29
N VAL A 238 25.04 10.79 -0.75
CA VAL A 238 26.26 9.96 -0.53
C VAL A 238 26.48 9.58 0.95
N PRO A 239 26.30 10.47 1.94
CA PRO A 239 26.43 10.07 3.35
C PRO A 239 25.46 8.97 3.79
N ALA A 240 24.28 8.89 3.16
CA ALA A 240 23.31 7.83 3.46
C ALA A 240 23.70 6.47 2.88
N LEU A 241 24.60 6.42 1.88
CA LEU A 241 25.13 5.16 1.36
C LEU A 241 26.05 4.44 2.35
N GLU A 242 26.58 5.13 3.36
CA GLU A 242 27.39 4.50 4.41
C GLU A 242 26.57 3.48 5.21
N ALA A 243 25.28 3.71 5.42
CA ALA A 243 24.40 2.77 6.11
C ALA A 243 24.19 1.45 5.35
N LEU A 244 24.56 1.40 4.06
CA LEU A 244 24.53 0.20 3.24
C LEU A 244 25.87 -0.55 3.23
N CYS A 245 26.90 -0.05 3.91
CA CYS A 245 28.12 -0.80 4.10
C CYS A 245 27.85 -2.08 4.91
N GLY A 246 28.14 -3.23 4.30
CA GLY A 246 27.81 -4.54 4.83
C GLY A 246 26.56 -5.19 4.22
N LEU A 247 25.73 -4.41 3.49
CA LEU A 247 24.53 -4.90 2.79
C LEU A 247 24.65 -4.80 1.27
N ASP A 248 25.34 -3.76 0.76
CA ASP A 248 25.61 -3.61 -0.66
C ASP A 248 27.01 -3.02 -0.90
N SER A 249 27.90 -3.84 -1.44
CA SER A 249 29.31 -3.47 -1.67
C SER A 249 29.45 -2.34 -2.70
N ALA A 250 28.54 -2.26 -3.68
CA ALA A 250 28.57 -1.22 -4.70
C ALA A 250 28.29 0.17 -4.09
N SER A 251 27.21 0.30 -3.31
CA SER A 251 26.85 1.49 -2.55
C SER A 251 27.96 1.88 -1.57
N CYS A 252 28.48 0.92 -0.81
CA CYS A 252 29.56 1.17 0.14
C CYS A 252 30.82 1.71 -0.55
N SER A 253 31.17 1.18 -1.73
CA SER A 253 32.35 1.63 -2.49
C SER A 253 32.23 3.07 -3.02
N VAL A 254 31.01 3.59 -3.12
CA VAL A 254 30.74 4.99 -3.45
C VAL A 254 30.82 5.87 -2.20
N ALA A 255 30.35 5.36 -1.05
CA ALA A 255 30.34 6.04 0.23
C ALA A 255 31.75 6.29 0.79
N GLN A 256 32.61 5.25 0.85
CA GLN A 256 33.87 5.27 1.59
C GLN A 256 35.02 6.09 0.98
N ARG A 257 34.81 6.82 -0.13
CA ARG A 257 35.91 7.50 -0.82
C ARG A 257 36.14 8.92 -0.33
N VAL A 258 37.27 9.09 0.35
CA VAL A 258 37.89 10.40 0.60
C VAL A 258 38.16 11.08 -0.75
N GLY A 259 37.51 12.21 -1.02
CA GLY A 259 37.60 12.96 -2.28
C GLY A 259 36.48 12.69 -3.31
N GLY A 260 35.54 11.81 -3.00
CA GLY A 260 34.36 11.52 -3.83
C GLY A 260 34.54 10.37 -4.84
N ALA A 261 33.43 9.68 -5.16
CA ALA A 261 33.43 8.62 -6.15
C ALA A 261 33.57 9.16 -7.59
N ALA A 262 34.34 8.43 -8.41
CA ALA A 262 34.49 8.74 -9.83
C ALA A 262 33.11 8.90 -10.51
N PRO A 263 32.90 9.89 -11.39
CA PRO A 263 31.60 10.17 -12.00
C PRO A 263 30.94 8.93 -12.61
N GLU A 264 31.70 8.10 -13.32
CA GLU A 264 31.19 6.86 -13.93
C GLU A 264 30.64 5.86 -12.91
N ARG A 265 31.26 5.76 -11.72
CA ARG A 265 30.80 4.82 -10.69
C ARG A 265 29.50 5.33 -10.06
N ARG A 266 29.38 6.64 -9.87
CA ARG A 266 28.13 7.28 -9.43
C ARG A 266 27.02 7.06 -10.45
N GLU A 267 27.32 7.20 -11.73
CA GLU A 267 26.35 6.93 -12.79
C GLU A 267 25.94 5.45 -12.85
N ARG A 268 26.89 4.51 -12.70
CA ARG A 268 26.56 3.08 -12.61
C ARG A 268 25.63 2.77 -11.44
N LEU A 269 25.90 3.33 -10.25
CA LEU A 269 25.02 3.15 -9.09
C LEU A 269 23.61 3.71 -9.36
N ARG A 270 23.52 4.88 -9.99
CA ARG A 270 22.26 5.50 -10.40
C ARG A 270 21.49 4.60 -11.38
N GLN A 271 22.15 4.09 -12.42
CA GLN A 271 21.50 3.22 -13.40
C GLN A 271 21.00 1.92 -12.76
N ARG A 272 21.78 1.35 -11.84
CA ARG A 272 21.37 0.16 -11.07
C ARG A 272 20.16 0.43 -10.20
N ALA A 273 20.12 1.56 -9.48
CA ALA A 273 18.97 1.92 -8.67
C ALA A 273 17.71 2.25 -9.51
N LEU A 274 17.87 2.90 -10.67
CA LEU A 274 16.77 3.08 -11.62
C LEU A 274 16.24 1.75 -12.17
N ALA A 275 17.13 0.79 -12.45
CA ALA A 275 16.75 -0.56 -12.85
C ALA A 275 16.00 -1.29 -11.73
N ALA A 276 16.46 -1.17 -10.47
CA ALA A 276 15.79 -1.74 -9.31
C ALA A 276 14.38 -1.14 -9.11
N ILE A 277 14.25 0.18 -9.23
CA ILE A 277 12.95 0.87 -9.18
C ILE A 277 12.03 0.35 -10.28
N ARG A 278 12.53 0.29 -11.52
CA ARG A 278 11.75 -0.21 -12.65
C ARG A 278 11.28 -1.63 -12.36
N GLU A 279 12.17 -2.53 -12.00
CA GLU A 279 11.80 -3.92 -11.72
C GLU A 279 10.78 -4.04 -10.57
N LEU A 280 11.01 -3.37 -9.45
CA LEU A 280 10.13 -3.46 -8.29
C LEU A 280 8.82 -2.68 -8.46
N THR A 281 8.70 -1.79 -9.44
CA THR A 281 7.45 -1.07 -9.71
C THR A 281 6.75 -1.53 -10.99
N THR A 282 7.43 -2.34 -11.80
CA THR A 282 6.85 -3.04 -12.95
C THR A 282 6.30 -4.39 -12.52
N THR A 283 5.62 -5.06 -13.44
CA THR A 283 4.96 -6.35 -13.21
C THR A 283 5.34 -7.39 -14.24
N GLU A 284 6.22 -7.02 -15.16
CA GLU A 284 6.81 -7.94 -16.11
C GLU A 284 7.91 -8.71 -15.38
N SER A 285 7.50 -9.77 -14.67
CA SER A 285 8.39 -10.77 -14.03
C SER A 285 9.37 -10.20 -12.99
N ALA A 286 8.96 -10.14 -11.72
CA ALA A 286 9.93 -10.38 -10.66
C ALA A 286 10.42 -11.83 -10.84
N ALA A 287 11.74 -12.02 -10.95
CA ALA A 287 12.33 -13.34 -10.92
C ALA A 287 11.79 -14.11 -9.69
N PRO A 288 11.51 -15.42 -9.80
CA PRO A 288 11.13 -16.20 -8.62
C PRO A 288 12.23 -16.05 -7.56
N ARG A 289 11.84 -15.70 -6.33
CA ARG A 289 12.73 -15.91 -5.18
C ARG A 289 12.85 -17.42 -5.02
N ALA A 290 14.06 -17.94 -4.95
CA ALA A 290 14.24 -19.34 -4.59
C ALA A 290 13.86 -19.57 -3.12
N GLU A 291 13.37 -20.79 -2.90
CA GLU A 291 12.86 -21.34 -1.65
C GLU A 291 13.93 -21.46 -0.55
#